data_AF-A0A257YAB5-F1
#
_entry.id   AF-A0A257YAB5-F1
#
_cell.length_a   1.000
_cell.length_b   1.000
_cell.length_c   1.000
_cell.angle_alpha   90.00
_cell.angle_beta   90.00
_cell.angle_gamma   90.00
#
_symmetry.space_group_name_H-M   'P 1'
#
loop_
_entity.id
_entity.type
_entity.pdbx_description
1 polymer ?
#
loop_
_entity_poly.entity_id
_entity_poly.type
_entity_poly.pdbx_seq_one_letter_code
_entity_poly.pdbx_strand_id
1 'polypeptide(L)'
;MYHFHAGTGPDTQAIGIALEEMFISYTLAERRAPVPVMIVGQARLPDAANILVAMARQSNRFLPPDIEAAKRWLSKTPPDLAELEAALMNHDYILGPYSIADMAMYPRHAFASDLPPVVEAWRARLSLRPELGRGMGVFAV
;
A
#
# COMPACT_ATOMS: atom_id res chain seq x y z
N MET A 1 -18.30 -1.47 -9.53
CA MET A 1 -17.72 -0.24 -8.95
C MET A 1 -17.31 -0.55 -7.53
N TYR A 2 -16.13 -0.07 -7.11
CA TYR A 2 -15.61 -0.27 -5.76
C TYR A 2 -16.17 0.79 -4.80
N HIS A 3 -16.57 0.38 -3.59
CA HIS A 3 -16.90 1.31 -2.51
C HIS A 3 -15.89 1.13 -1.39
N PHE A 4 -15.05 2.15 -1.20
CA PHE A 4 -14.01 2.13 -0.21
C PHE A 4 -14.48 2.80 1.08
N HIS A 5 -14.63 1.99 2.13
CA HIS A 5 -14.90 2.44 3.48
C HIS A 5 -13.58 2.57 4.20
N ALA A 6 -13.05 3.78 4.19
CA ALA A 6 -11.71 4.02 4.65
C ALA A 6 -11.65 4.09 6.19
N GLY A 7 -10.56 3.57 6.77
CA GLY A 7 -10.30 3.64 8.20
C GLY A 7 -9.37 4.78 8.58
N THR A 8 -8.47 4.49 9.52
CA THR A 8 -7.39 5.39 9.95
C THR A 8 -6.05 4.70 9.80
N GLY A 9 -5.01 5.47 9.48
CA GLY A 9 -3.63 5.01 9.50
C GLY A 9 -3.16 4.29 8.22
N PRO A 10 -2.00 3.60 8.29
CA PRO A 10 -1.20 3.22 7.13
C PRO A 10 -1.89 2.22 6.22
N ASP A 11 -2.65 1.27 6.76
CA ASP A 11 -3.38 0.27 5.97
C ASP A 11 -4.39 0.92 5.02
N THR A 12 -5.01 2.01 5.49
CA THR A 12 -5.99 2.74 4.68
C THR A 12 -5.31 3.54 3.58
N GLN A 13 -4.16 4.16 3.89
CA GLN A 13 -3.31 4.85 2.92
C GLN A 13 -2.75 3.90 1.87
N ALA A 14 -2.33 2.70 2.24
CA ALA A 14 -1.85 1.68 1.32
C ALA A 14 -2.92 1.29 0.29
N ILE A 15 -4.17 1.10 0.74
CA ILE A 15 -5.30 0.83 -0.16
C ILE A 15 -5.55 2.04 -1.06
N GLY A 16 -5.51 3.26 -0.53
CA GLY A 16 -5.63 4.49 -1.31
C GLY A 16 -4.58 4.59 -2.41
N ILE A 17 -3.30 4.36 -2.08
CA ILE A 17 -2.20 4.33 -3.05
C ILE A 17 -2.48 3.29 -4.13
N ALA A 18 -2.86 2.08 -3.76
CA ALA A 18 -3.11 1.01 -4.72
C ALA A 18 -4.29 1.32 -5.66
N LEU A 19 -5.38 1.91 -5.15
CA LEU A 19 -6.51 2.36 -5.99
C LEU A 19 -6.06 3.36 -7.05
N GLU A 20 -5.26 4.35 -6.65
CA GLU A 20 -4.74 5.39 -7.55
C GLU A 20 -3.72 4.84 -8.56
N GLU A 21 -2.74 4.06 -8.10
CA GLU A 21 -1.69 3.46 -8.94
C GLU A 21 -2.26 2.45 -9.95
N MET A 22 -3.28 1.69 -9.55
CA MET A 22 -3.95 0.71 -10.41
C MET A 22 -5.03 1.33 -11.28
N PHE A 23 -5.30 2.64 -11.14
CA PHE A 23 -6.36 3.37 -11.82
C PHE A 23 -7.74 2.71 -11.67
N ILE A 24 -8.02 2.22 -10.47
CA ILE A 24 -9.29 1.55 -10.14
C ILE A 24 -10.32 2.62 -9.80
N SER A 25 -11.46 2.63 -10.47
CA SER A 25 -12.55 3.55 -10.12
C SER A 25 -13.24 3.11 -8.82
N TYR A 26 -13.26 4.02 -7.84
CA TYR A 26 -13.91 3.81 -6.55
C TYR A 26 -14.77 5.02 -6.14
N THR A 27 -15.68 4.76 -5.21
CA THR A 27 -16.34 5.80 -4.42
C THR A 27 -15.85 5.70 -2.99
N LEU A 28 -15.54 6.83 -2.37
CA LEU A 28 -15.15 6.90 -0.97
C LEU A 28 -16.41 7.06 -0.13
N ALA A 29 -16.60 6.21 0.87
CA ALA A 29 -17.71 6.36 1.80
C ALA A 29 -17.50 7.59 2.70
N GLU A 30 -18.57 8.37 2.93
CA GLU A 30 -18.52 9.57 3.76
C GLU A 30 -18.12 9.27 5.22
N ARG A 31 -18.57 8.12 5.74
CA ARG A 31 -18.26 7.69 7.11
C ARG A 31 -17.07 6.75 7.13
N ARG A 32 -16.11 7.07 8.00
CA ARG A 32 -14.97 6.20 8.28
C ARG A 32 -15.44 4.89 8.92
N ALA A 33 -14.73 3.82 8.61
CA ALA A 33 -14.88 2.52 9.26
C ALA A 33 -13.79 2.32 10.33
N PRO A 34 -14.02 1.50 11.37
CA PRO A 34 -12.98 1.19 12.35
C PRO A 34 -11.73 0.51 11.75
N VAL A 35 -11.93 -0.25 10.66
CA VAL A 35 -10.89 -0.87 9.84
C VAL A 35 -11.24 -0.63 8.38
N PRO A 36 -10.25 -0.48 7.47
CA PRO A 36 -10.53 -0.29 6.07
C PRO A 36 -11.24 -1.51 5.49
N VAL A 37 -12.27 -1.24 4.68
CA VAL A 37 -13.09 -2.27 4.04
C VAL A 37 -13.36 -1.86 2.61
N MET A 38 -13.25 -2.83 1.70
CA MET A 38 -13.65 -2.68 0.32
C MET A 38 -14.95 -3.43 0.05
N ILE A 39 -15.92 -2.78 -0.59
CA ILE A 39 -17.17 -3.44 -1.04
C ILE A 39 -17.18 -3.52 -2.56
N VAL A 40 -17.45 -4.71 -3.08
CA VAL A 40 -17.57 -5.02 -4.51
C VAL A 40 -18.90 -5.73 -4.75
N GLY A 41 -19.87 -5.02 -5.31
CA GLY A 41 -21.23 -5.56 -5.43
C GLY A 41 -21.81 -5.89 -4.05
N GLN A 42 -22.03 -7.17 -3.76
CA GLN A 42 -22.50 -7.65 -2.46
C GLN A 42 -21.38 -8.21 -1.57
N ALA A 43 -20.14 -8.30 -2.08
CA ALA A 43 -19.02 -8.85 -1.34
C ALA A 43 -18.33 -7.77 -0.51
N ARG A 44 -18.05 -8.10 0.76
CA ARG A 44 -17.25 -7.28 1.67
C ARG A 44 -15.88 -7.92 1.83
N LEU A 45 -14.84 -7.20 1.42
CA LEU A 45 -13.45 -7.59 1.61
C LEU A 45 -12.87 -6.76 2.76
N PRO A 46 -12.75 -7.35 3.97
CA PRO A 46 -11.99 -6.76 5.05
C PRO A 46 -10.50 -7.07 4.88
N ASP A 47 -9.67 -6.35 5.65
CA ASP A 47 -8.22 -6.53 5.74
C ASP A 47 -7.42 -6.02 4.53
N ALA A 48 -6.44 -5.15 4.81
CA ALA A 48 -5.69 -4.46 3.76
C ALA A 48 -4.85 -5.41 2.90
N ALA A 49 -4.27 -6.48 3.48
CA ALA A 49 -3.49 -7.44 2.72
C ALA A 49 -4.34 -8.11 1.64
N ASN A 50 -5.53 -8.57 2.04
CA ASN A 50 -6.48 -9.22 1.13
C ASN A 50 -6.97 -8.26 0.05
N ILE A 51 -7.29 -7.02 0.42
CA ILE A 51 -7.72 -5.99 -0.53
C ILE A 51 -6.62 -5.70 -1.55
N LEU A 52 -5.37 -5.49 -1.12
CA LEU A 52 -4.23 -5.21 -2.00
C LEU A 52 -3.96 -6.35 -2.97
N VAL A 53 -3.94 -7.60 -2.49
CA VAL A 53 -3.74 -8.79 -3.34
C VAL A 53 -4.89 -8.93 -4.35
N ALA A 54 -6.14 -8.74 -3.90
CA ALA A 54 -7.30 -8.84 -4.79
C ALA A 54 -7.26 -7.78 -5.90
N MET A 55 -6.94 -6.53 -5.56
CA MET A 55 -6.82 -5.45 -6.54
C MET A 55 -5.70 -5.71 -7.55
N ALA A 56 -4.50 -6.06 -7.08
CA ALA A 56 -3.36 -6.35 -7.94
C ALA A 56 -3.66 -7.51 -8.92
N ARG A 57 -4.32 -8.56 -8.44
CA ARG A 57 -4.77 -9.70 -9.28
C ARG A 57 -5.80 -9.28 -10.31
N GLN A 58 -6.80 -8.51 -9.90
CA GLN A 58 -7.87 -8.11 -10.81
C GLN A 58 -7.37 -7.15 -11.88
N SER A 59 -6.53 -6.18 -11.52
CA SER A 59 -5.97 -5.22 -12.49
C SER A 59 -4.81 -5.79 -13.29
N ASN A 60 -4.26 -6.94 -12.89
CA ASN A 60 -3.02 -7.50 -13.39
C ASN A 60 -1.86 -6.49 -13.35
N ARG A 61 -1.74 -5.75 -12.23
CA ARG A 61 -0.74 -4.69 -12.03
C ARG A 61 -0.13 -4.79 -10.64
N PHE A 62 1.15 -4.46 -10.53
CA PHE A 62 1.89 -4.42 -9.25
C PHE A 62 1.83 -5.73 -8.44
N LEU A 63 1.55 -6.84 -9.13
CA LEU A 63 1.74 -8.17 -8.56
C LEU A 63 3.23 -8.37 -8.34
N PRO A 64 3.65 -8.79 -7.14
CA PRO A 64 5.03 -9.13 -6.90
C PRO A 64 5.39 -10.40 -7.70
N PRO A 65 6.67 -10.58 -8.08
CA PRO A 65 7.12 -11.82 -8.70
C PRO A 65 6.82 -13.06 -7.83
N ASP A 66 6.87 -12.89 -6.51
CA ASP A 66 6.51 -13.90 -5.52
C ASP A 66 5.48 -13.34 -4.52
N ILE A 67 4.26 -13.86 -4.58
CA ILE A 67 3.15 -13.49 -3.69
C ILE A 67 3.38 -14.01 -2.27
N GLU A 68 4.03 -15.16 -2.09
CA GLU A 68 4.29 -15.70 -0.76
C GLU A 68 5.32 -14.83 -0.02
N ALA A 69 6.36 -14.38 -0.72
CA ALA A 69 7.32 -13.42 -0.18
C ALA A 69 6.66 -12.06 0.18
N ALA A 70 5.60 -11.66 -0.52
CA ALA A 70 4.88 -10.43 -0.21
C ALA A 70 4.06 -10.51 1.09
N LYS A 71 3.59 -11.70 1.50
CA LYS A 71 2.69 -11.85 2.65
C LYS A 71 3.23 -11.23 3.94
N ARG A 72 4.55 -11.33 4.20
CA ARG A 72 5.17 -10.73 5.39
C ARG A 72 5.03 -9.20 5.39
N TRP A 73 5.26 -8.55 4.25
CA TRP A 73 5.20 -7.10 4.09
C TRP A 73 3.77 -6.55 4.15
N LEU A 74 2.79 -7.37 3.77
CA LEU A 74 1.37 -7.02 3.84
C LEU A 74 0.75 -7.31 5.22
N SER A 75 1.48 -7.97 6.12
CA SER A 75 0.93 -8.41 7.40
C SER A 75 0.65 -7.24 8.35
N LYS A 76 -0.21 -7.48 9.36
CA LYS A 76 -0.52 -6.47 10.40
C LYS A 76 0.70 -6.05 11.20
N THR A 77 1.66 -6.95 11.35
CA THR A 77 2.93 -6.74 12.03
C THR A 77 4.05 -6.94 11.01
N PRO A 78 4.24 -5.97 10.08
CA PRO A 78 5.21 -6.12 9.02
C PRO A 78 6.66 -6.12 9.57
N PRO A 79 7.63 -6.53 8.75
CA PRO A 79 9.05 -6.47 9.10
C PRO A 79 9.48 -5.09 9.59
N ASP A 80 10.50 -5.07 10.45
CA ASP A 80 11.05 -3.83 10.99
C ASP A 80 11.92 -3.06 9.98
N LEU A 81 12.48 -1.95 10.45
CA LEU A 81 13.31 -1.07 9.61
C LEU A 81 14.61 -1.74 9.13
N ALA A 82 15.22 -2.60 9.95
CA ALA A 82 16.46 -3.29 9.58
C ALA A 82 16.19 -4.35 8.50
N GLU A 83 15.07 -5.05 8.60
CA GLU A 83 14.62 -5.97 7.55
C GLU A 83 14.24 -5.24 6.25
N LEU A 84 13.59 -4.07 6.35
CA LEU A 84 13.28 -3.23 5.19
C LEU A 84 14.56 -2.73 4.50
N GLU A 85 15.55 -2.27 5.28
CA GLU A 85 16.86 -1.87 4.79
C GLU A 85 17.53 -3.03 4.04
N ALA A 86 17.59 -4.22 4.65
CA ALA A 86 18.19 -5.40 4.04
C ALA A 86 17.52 -5.78 2.70
N ALA A 87 16.19 -5.67 2.61
CA ALA A 87 15.45 -5.94 1.37
C ALA A 87 15.77 -4.92 0.25
N LEU A 88 16.13 -3.69 0.60
CA LEU A 88 16.41 -2.60 -0.33
C LEU A 88 17.90 -2.45 -0.67
N MET A 89 18.82 -3.14 0.01
CA MET A 89 20.27 -2.99 -0.21
C MET A 89 20.68 -3.17 -1.68
N ASN A 90 20.02 -4.08 -2.40
CA ASN A 90 20.35 -4.42 -3.80
C ASN A 90 19.20 -4.14 -4.78
N HIS A 91 18.14 -3.46 -4.32
CA HIS A 91 16.92 -3.28 -5.10
C HIS A 91 16.35 -1.87 -4.91
N ASP A 92 15.79 -1.31 -5.98
CA ASP A 92 15.08 -0.03 -5.91
C ASP A 92 13.74 -0.13 -5.16
N TYR A 93 13.18 -1.35 -5.04
CA TYR A 93 11.89 -1.67 -4.42
C TYR A 93 11.97 -3.00 -3.65
N ILE A 94 11.05 -3.20 -2.70
CA ILE A 94 11.16 -4.24 -1.65
C ILE A 94 11.32 -5.66 -2.20
N LEU A 95 10.66 -5.99 -3.31
CA LEU A 95 10.71 -7.33 -3.94
C LEU A 95 11.32 -7.30 -5.34
N GLY A 96 12.17 -6.30 -5.61
CA GLY A 96 12.77 -6.05 -6.92
C GLY A 96 11.96 -5.03 -7.73
N PRO A 97 10.84 -5.41 -8.39
CA PRO A 97 9.93 -4.46 -9.02
C PRO A 97 9.01 -3.76 -8.01
N TYR A 98 8.54 -2.55 -8.36
CA TYR A 98 7.51 -1.85 -7.60
C TYR A 98 6.22 -2.67 -7.53
N SER A 99 5.73 -2.93 -6.32
CA SER A 99 4.62 -3.83 -6.07
C SER A 99 3.73 -3.37 -4.92
N ILE A 100 2.66 -4.13 -4.64
CA ILE A 100 1.82 -3.91 -3.45
C ILE A 100 2.60 -3.99 -2.12
N ALA A 101 3.78 -4.63 -2.08
CA ALA A 101 4.62 -4.62 -0.89
C ALA A 101 5.13 -3.19 -0.58
N ASP A 102 5.55 -2.46 -1.61
CA ASP A 102 5.98 -1.06 -1.48
C ASP A 102 4.83 -0.16 -1.07
N MET A 103 3.66 -0.35 -1.69
CA MET A 103 2.44 0.41 -1.36
C MET A 103 1.99 0.19 0.08
N ALA A 104 2.17 -1.03 0.61
CA ALA A 104 1.84 -1.35 2.00
C ALA A 104 2.83 -0.75 3.01
N MET A 105 4.12 -0.73 2.67
CA MET A 105 5.17 -0.25 3.58
C MET A 105 5.34 1.26 3.54
N TYR A 106 5.12 1.91 2.40
CA TYR A 106 5.38 3.35 2.25
C TYR A 106 4.67 4.23 3.30
N PRO A 107 3.36 4.09 3.56
CA PRO A 107 2.67 4.94 4.52
C PRO A 107 3.23 4.87 5.95
N ARG A 108 3.88 3.74 6.29
CA ARG A 108 4.48 3.50 7.61
C ARG A 108 5.79 4.26 7.80
N HIS A 109 6.47 4.59 6.69
CA HIS A 109 7.77 5.27 6.70
C HIS A 109 7.73 6.66 6.06
N ALA A 110 6.61 7.09 5.47
CA ALA A 110 6.48 8.35 4.75
C ALA A 110 6.93 9.58 5.56
N PHE A 111 6.69 9.55 6.88
CA PHE A 111 7.02 10.63 7.83
C PHE A 111 8.02 10.20 8.91
N ALA A 112 8.66 9.03 8.76
CA ALA A 112 9.68 8.58 9.69
C ALA A 112 10.94 9.46 9.58
N SER A 113 11.57 9.73 10.72
CA SER A 113 12.87 10.40 10.78
C SER A 113 13.98 9.35 10.91
N ASP A 114 15.23 9.74 10.65
CA ASP A 114 16.42 8.92 10.84
C ASP A 114 16.41 7.58 10.07
N LEU A 115 15.85 7.59 8.85
CA LEU A 115 15.85 6.42 7.98
C LEU A 115 17.26 6.12 7.44
N PRO A 116 17.66 4.85 7.34
CA PRO A 116 18.88 4.46 6.65
C PRO A 116 18.89 4.99 5.21
N PRO A 117 20.06 5.32 4.63
CA PRO A 117 20.15 5.96 3.32
C PRO A 117 19.42 5.22 2.19
N VAL A 118 19.44 3.89 2.20
CA VAL A 118 18.74 3.08 1.17
C VAL A 118 17.21 3.15 1.30
N VAL A 119 16.70 3.21 2.54
CA VAL A 119 15.26 3.35 2.80
C VAL A 119 14.81 4.78 2.48
N GLU A 120 15.64 5.78 2.79
CA GLU A 120 15.38 7.17 2.41
C GLU A 120 15.35 7.36 0.89
N ALA A 121 16.27 6.72 0.16
CA ALA A 121 16.27 6.74 -1.31
C ALA A 121 15.01 6.09 -1.89
N TRP A 122 14.57 4.95 -1.33
CA TRP A 122 13.30 4.31 -1.68
C TRP A 122 12.09 5.21 -1.41
N ARG A 123 12.03 5.82 -0.23
CA ARG A 123 10.96 6.76 0.15
C ARG A 123 10.92 7.96 -0.80
N ALA A 124 12.08 8.57 -1.07
CA ALA A 124 12.20 9.70 -1.99
C ALA A 124 11.71 9.32 -3.39
N ARG A 125 12.14 8.17 -3.93
CA ARG A 125 11.69 7.67 -5.23
C ARG A 125 10.17 7.52 -5.32
N LEU A 126 9.56 6.92 -4.29
CA LEU A 126 8.11 6.73 -4.22
C LEU A 126 7.34 8.04 -4.07
N SER A 127 7.88 9.01 -3.33
CA SER A 127 7.24 10.32 -3.13
C SER A 127 7.05 11.13 -4.41
N LEU A 128 7.83 10.84 -5.46
CA LEU A 128 7.72 11.50 -6.76
C LEU A 128 6.52 11.00 -7.59
N ARG A 129 5.85 9.93 -7.15
CA ARG A 129 4.70 9.35 -7.86
C ARG A 129 3.42 10.10 -7.49
N PRO A 130 2.74 10.75 -8.45
CA PRO A 130 1.56 11.55 -8.15
C PRO A 130 0.37 10.72 -7.64
N GLU A 131 0.22 9.48 -8.11
CA GLU A 131 -0.78 8.50 -7.66
C GLU A 131 -0.61 8.19 -6.18
N LEU A 132 0.65 8.04 -5.74
CA LEU A 132 0.97 7.79 -4.35
C LEU A 132 0.61 9.00 -3.47
N GLY A 133 0.90 10.22 -3.94
CA GLY A 133 0.46 11.45 -3.27
C GLY A 133 -1.06 11.55 -3.13
N ARG A 134 -1.81 11.25 -4.20
CA ARG A 134 -3.29 11.19 -4.16
C ARG A 134 -3.78 10.13 -3.18
N GLY A 135 -3.19 8.93 -3.23
CA GLY A 135 -3.55 7.81 -2.37
C GLY A 135 -3.31 8.08 -0.88
N MET A 136 -2.17 8.69 -0.55
CA MET A 136 -1.87 9.20 0.79
C MET A 136 -2.86 10.29 1.21
N GLY A 137 -3.31 11.10 0.24
CA GLY A 137 -4.23 12.22 0.41
C GLY A 137 -5.72 11.87 0.47
N VAL A 138 -6.12 10.60 0.29
CA VAL A 138 -7.51 10.12 0.50
C VAL A 138 -8.02 10.42 1.93
N PHE A 139 -7.13 10.91 2.81
CA PHE A 139 -7.39 11.28 4.21
C PHE A 139 -7.17 12.75 4.55
N ALA A 140 -6.86 13.62 3.57
CA ALA A 140 -6.68 15.05 3.81
C ALA A 140 -8.03 15.77 3.87
N VAL A 141 -8.78 15.55 4.96
CA VAL A 141 -9.89 16.41 5.43
C VAL A 141 -9.86 16.46 6.95
#